data_AF-A0A0S8EEH6-F1
#
_entry.id   AF-A0A0S8EEH6-F1
#
_cell.length_a   1.000
_cell.length_b   1.000
_cell.length_c   1.000
_cell.angle_alpha   90.00
_cell.angle_beta   90.00
_cell.angle_gamma   90.00
#
_symmetry.space_group_name_H-M   'P 1'
#
loop_
_entity.id
_entity.type
_entity.pdbx_description
1 polymer ?
#
loop_
_entity_poly.entity_id
_entity_poly.type
_entity_poly.pdbx_seq_one_letter_code
_entity_poly.pdbx_strand_id
1 'polypeptide(L)'
;MPNFRIYYVARRPHGIQLDSEYTRSMEEPRGLLRHGEMNWEEDIEARNPREALRIFFEEHLERQSDLAYIDEEGRTQRPHRFDDFDPDRTYVWTEDDRLMEFQGIENLEGGLVPCPLCGGSGEVTPEVAKEFEEIEEEGEEYYR
;
A
#
# COMPACT_ATOMS: atom_id res chain seq x y z
N MET A 1 1.36 -12.54 -13.48
CA MET A 1 -0.07 -12.50 -13.07
C MET A 1 -0.52 -11.04 -13.08
N PRO A 2 -1.81 -10.69 -12.95
CA PRO A 2 -2.19 -9.27 -12.90
C PRO A 2 -1.60 -8.58 -11.66
N ASN A 3 -1.26 -7.31 -11.80
CA ASN A 3 -0.76 -6.47 -10.73
C ASN A 3 -1.84 -5.51 -10.26
N PHE A 4 -1.93 -5.32 -8.96
CA PHE A 4 -2.87 -4.40 -8.34
C PHE A 4 -2.11 -3.37 -7.52
N ARG A 5 -2.39 -2.09 -7.75
CA ARG A 5 -1.87 -1.00 -6.91
C ARG A 5 -2.84 -0.70 -5.80
N ILE A 6 -2.38 -0.79 -4.56
CA ILE A 6 -3.12 -0.43 -3.36
C ILE A 6 -2.67 0.95 -2.90
N TYR A 7 -3.65 1.82 -2.67
CA TYR A 7 -3.45 3.17 -2.17
C TYR A 7 -3.84 3.23 -0.70
N TYR A 8 -2.97 3.77 0.15
CA TYR A 8 -3.25 3.94 1.57
C TYR A 8 -2.57 5.17 2.15
N VAL A 9 -3.08 5.65 3.27
CA VAL A 9 -2.57 6.85 3.93
C VAL A 9 -2.30 6.58 5.40
N ALA A 10 -1.15 7.05 5.87
CA ALA A 10 -0.85 7.15 7.29
C ALA A 10 -1.29 8.53 7.78
N ARG A 11 -2.15 8.57 8.81
CA ARG A 11 -2.58 9.80 9.48
C ARG A 11 -2.04 9.81 10.92
N ARG A 12 -1.51 10.95 11.36
CA ARG A 12 -1.28 11.17 12.80
C ARG A 12 -2.63 11.41 13.48
N PRO A 13 -2.96 10.70 14.59
CA PRO A 13 -4.19 10.93 15.32
C PRO A 13 -4.26 12.38 15.80
N HIS A 14 -5.18 13.16 15.26
CA HIS A 14 -5.41 14.54 15.68
C HIS A 14 -6.13 14.53 17.03
N GLY A 15 -5.49 15.05 18.09
CA GLY A 15 -6.11 15.27 19.40
C GLY A 15 -5.52 14.49 20.57
N ILE A 16 -4.53 13.63 20.36
CA ILE A 16 -3.75 13.08 21.47
C ILE A 16 -2.51 13.95 21.63
N GLN A 17 -2.51 14.77 22.67
CA GLN A 17 -1.31 15.48 23.13
C GLN A 17 -0.35 14.43 23.71
N LEU A 18 0.36 13.72 22.85
CA LEU A 18 1.49 12.88 23.24
C LEU A 18 2.59 13.82 23.74
N ASP A 19 2.93 13.71 25.03
CA ASP A 19 3.95 14.52 25.68
C ASP A 19 5.24 14.57 24.85
N SER A 20 5.78 15.78 24.73
CA SER A 20 6.73 16.22 23.70
C SER A 20 8.16 15.67 23.81
N GLU A 21 8.37 14.52 24.44
CA GLU A 21 9.71 13.94 24.61
C GLU A 21 9.97 12.73 23.69
N TYR A 22 8.93 12.08 23.14
CA TYR A 22 9.11 10.85 22.36
C TYR A 22 9.37 11.05 20.85
N THR A 23 9.13 12.24 20.30
CA THR A 23 9.23 12.52 18.84
C THR A 23 10.62 12.93 18.37
N ARG A 24 11.67 12.75 19.19
CA ARG A 24 13.03 13.21 18.86
C ARG A 24 14.00 12.17 18.28
N SER A 25 13.58 10.93 18.02
CA SER A 25 14.52 9.85 17.69
C SER A 25 14.29 9.09 16.38
N MET A 26 13.63 9.69 15.39
CA MET A 26 13.69 9.19 14.02
C MET A 26 14.02 10.39 13.13
N GLU A 27 15.13 10.34 12.41
CA GLU A 27 15.46 11.30 11.36
C GLU A 27 14.40 11.21 10.25
N GLU A 28 13.25 11.88 10.46
CA GLU A 28 12.24 12.07 9.43
C GLU A 28 12.86 12.92 8.30
N PRO A 29 12.78 12.48 7.03
CA PRO A 29 13.16 13.32 5.89
C PRO A 29 12.40 14.64 5.99
N ARG A 30 13.14 15.73 6.22
CA ARG A 30 12.58 17.07 6.40
C ARG A 30 11.82 17.47 5.12
N GLY A 31 10.48 17.30 5.12
CA GLY A 31 9.65 17.85 4.06
C GLY A 31 8.26 17.26 3.83
N LEU A 32 7.93 16.04 4.30
CA LEU A 32 6.74 15.32 3.80
C LEU A 32 5.47 15.40 4.66
N LEU A 33 5.55 15.75 5.95
CA LEU A 33 4.37 15.91 6.80
C LEU A 33 3.77 17.32 6.73
N ARG A 34 3.43 17.82 5.53
CA ARG A 34 2.82 19.16 5.41
C ARG A 34 1.45 19.27 6.10
N HIS A 35 0.76 18.15 6.33
CA HIS A 35 -0.57 18.10 6.95
C HIS A 35 -0.78 16.96 7.96
N GLY A 36 0.28 16.25 8.38
CA GLY A 36 0.16 15.09 9.28
C GLY A 36 -0.36 13.82 8.60
N GLU A 37 -0.40 13.81 7.27
CA GLU A 37 -0.80 12.69 6.41
C GLU A 37 0.36 12.33 5.47
N MET A 38 0.53 11.04 5.19
CA MET A 38 1.52 10.50 4.26
C MET A 38 0.89 9.41 3.40
N ASN A 39 0.83 9.64 2.09
CA ASN A 39 0.25 8.71 1.14
C ASN A 39 1.30 7.67 0.68
N TRP A 40 0.83 6.46 0.45
CA TRP A 40 1.61 5.31 0.02
C TRP A 40 0.90 4.59 -1.11
N GLU A 41 1.72 3.94 -1.94
CA GLU A 41 1.31 3.11 -3.06
C GLU A 41 2.09 1.80 -2.96
N GLU A 42 1.40 0.69 -3.16
CA GLU A 42 2.01 -0.64 -3.11
C GLU A 42 1.45 -1.55 -4.18
N ASP A 43 2.36 -2.16 -4.95
CA ASP A 43 2.01 -3.03 -6.07
C ASP A 43 2.05 -4.48 -5.61
N ILE A 44 0.91 -5.17 -5.73
CA ILE A 44 0.72 -6.57 -5.33
C ILE A 44 0.37 -7.41 -6.55
N GLU A 45 1.14 -8.48 -6.79
CA GLU A 45 0.81 -9.49 -7.80
C GLU A 45 -0.23 -10.47 -7.24
N ALA A 46 -1.43 -10.54 -7.85
CA ALA A 46 -2.52 -11.40 -7.39
C ALA A 46 -3.43 -11.83 -8.54
N ARG A 47 -4.38 -12.74 -8.32
CA ARG A 47 -5.33 -13.17 -9.37
C ARG A 47 -6.55 -12.26 -9.46
N ASN A 48 -6.88 -11.54 -8.39
CA ASN A 48 -8.03 -10.65 -8.30
C ASN A 48 -7.83 -9.64 -7.14
N PRO A 49 -8.62 -8.53 -7.09
CA PRO A 49 -8.49 -7.50 -6.07
C PRO A 49 -8.60 -8.01 -4.62
N ARG A 50 -9.46 -9.01 -4.36
CA ARG A 50 -9.63 -9.54 -3.00
C ARG A 50 -8.40 -10.29 -2.52
N GLU A 51 -7.78 -11.04 -3.43
CA GLU A 51 -6.52 -11.72 -3.14
C GLU A 51 -5.38 -10.72 -2.94
N ALA A 52 -5.33 -9.62 -3.71
CA ALA A 52 -4.36 -8.56 -3.50
C ALA A 52 -4.51 -7.92 -2.11
N LEU A 53 -5.73 -7.58 -1.70
CA LEU A 53 -6.00 -7.08 -0.34
C LEU A 53 -5.61 -8.09 0.74
N ARG A 54 -5.83 -9.38 0.49
CA ARG A 54 -5.39 -10.42 1.42
C ARG A 54 -3.88 -10.41 1.62
N ILE A 55 -3.11 -10.41 0.54
CA ILE A 55 -1.64 -10.40 0.59
C ILE A 55 -1.17 -9.14 1.30
N PHE A 56 -1.69 -7.97 0.90
CA PHE A 56 -1.39 -6.69 1.53
C PHE A 56 -1.63 -6.69 3.05
N PHE A 57 -2.82 -7.08 3.50
CA PHE A 57 -3.13 -7.10 4.93
C PHE A 57 -2.37 -8.20 5.70
N GLU A 58 -1.95 -9.29 5.06
CA GLU A 58 -1.08 -10.29 5.70
C GLU A 58 0.32 -9.75 5.99
N GLU A 59 0.81 -8.79 5.20
CA GLU A 59 2.11 -8.14 5.40
C GLU A 59 2.04 -6.97 6.40
N HIS A 60 0.95 -6.19 6.39
CA HIS A 60 0.78 -5.00 7.23
C HIS A 60 0.19 -5.26 8.62
N LEU A 61 -0.51 -6.37 8.83
CA LEU A 61 -1.16 -6.65 10.12
C LEU A 61 -0.42 -7.72 10.91
N GLU A 62 -0.06 -7.39 12.16
CA GLU A 62 0.36 -8.42 13.12
C GLU A 62 -0.79 -9.37 13.47
N ARG A 63 -2.02 -8.82 13.56
CA ARG A 63 -3.24 -9.57 13.86
C ARG A 63 -4.41 -9.03 13.06
N GLN A 64 -5.21 -9.95 12.50
CA GLN A 64 -6.45 -9.59 11.80
C GLN A 64 -7.44 -8.80 12.68
N SER A 65 -7.37 -8.95 14.00
CA SER A 65 -8.20 -8.21 14.96
C SER A 65 -7.98 -6.70 14.94
N ASP A 66 -6.87 -6.26 14.37
CA ASP A 66 -6.42 -4.86 14.38
C ASP A 66 -6.94 -4.09 13.16
N LEU A 67 -7.57 -4.82 12.23
CA LEU A 67 -8.27 -4.26 11.08
C LEU A 67 -9.75 -4.01 11.39
N ALA A 68 -10.23 -2.84 10.99
CA ALA A 68 -11.63 -2.48 11.08
C ALA A 68 -12.11 -1.80 9.80
N TYR A 69 -13.43 -1.77 9.60
CA TYR A 69 -14.08 -0.92 8.60
C TYR A 69 -15.37 -0.35 9.20
N ILE A 70 -15.90 0.71 8.58
CA ILE A 70 -17.20 1.29 8.98
C ILE A 70 -18.25 0.77 8.00
N ASP A 71 -19.32 0.17 8.52
CA ASP A 71 -20.45 -0.29 7.70
C ASP A 71 -21.37 0.87 7.27
N GLU A 72 -22.34 0.59 6.40
CA GLU A 72 -23.31 1.59 5.89
C GLU A 72 -24.18 2.20 7.01
N GLU A 73 -24.28 1.54 8.16
CA GLU A 73 -25.00 2.02 9.34
C GLU A 73 -24.09 2.85 10.27
N GLY A 74 -22.84 3.10 9.88
CA GLY A 74 -21.86 3.87 10.64
C GLY A 74 -21.24 3.08 11.80
N ARG A 75 -21.39 1.76 11.84
CA ARG A 75 -20.84 0.93 12.91
C ARG A 75 -19.47 0.39 12.52
N THR A 76 -18.56 0.36 13.50
CA THR A 76 -17.28 -0.31 13.34
C THR A 76 -17.48 -1.82 13.29
N GLN A 77 -17.05 -2.43 12.21
CA GLN A 77 -17.04 -3.86 11.98
C GLN A 77 -15.61 -4.36 11.80
N ARG A 78 -15.43 -5.67 11.92
CA ARG A 78 -14.17 -6.35 11.66
C ARG A 78 -14.38 -7.46 10.63
N PRO A 79 -13.46 -7.63 9.67
CA PRO A 79 -13.50 -8.78 8.76
C PRO A 79 -13.45 -10.07 9.56
N HIS A 80 -14.32 -11.03 9.25
CA HIS A 80 -14.35 -12.33 9.94
C HIS A 80 -13.36 -13.30 9.32
N ARG A 81 -13.12 -13.19 8.01
CA ARG A 81 -12.16 -13.99 7.24
C ARG A 81 -11.48 -13.13 6.18
N PHE A 82 -10.32 -13.58 5.72
CA PHE A 82 -9.57 -12.96 4.63
C PHE A 82 -10.37 -12.94 3.30
N ASP A 83 -11.28 -13.90 3.09
CA ASP A 83 -12.15 -13.94 1.90
C ASP A 83 -13.26 -12.87 1.91
N ASP A 84 -13.49 -12.23 3.06
CA ASP A 84 -14.52 -11.21 3.25
C ASP A 84 -14.04 -9.81 2.85
N PHE A 85 -12.82 -9.66 2.33
CA PHE A 85 -12.34 -8.37 1.86
C PHE A 85 -13.11 -7.88 0.65
N ASP A 86 -13.46 -6.60 0.72
CA ASP A 86 -14.31 -5.90 -0.21
C ASP A 86 -13.55 -4.65 -0.69
N PRO A 87 -13.11 -4.63 -1.97
CA PRO A 87 -12.32 -3.54 -2.54
C PRO A 87 -12.95 -2.16 -2.43
N ASP A 88 -14.28 -2.09 -2.30
CA ASP A 88 -15.01 -0.83 -2.24
C ASP A 88 -15.14 -0.29 -0.80
N ARG A 89 -14.61 -1.00 0.20
CA ARG A 89 -14.65 -0.58 1.61
C ARG A 89 -13.40 0.18 2.01
N THR A 90 -13.60 1.21 2.84
CA THR A 90 -12.51 1.86 3.57
C THR A 90 -12.16 1.04 4.81
N TYR A 91 -10.96 0.47 4.81
CA TYR A 91 -10.38 -0.22 5.97
C TYR A 91 -9.46 0.72 6.74
N VAL A 92 -9.41 0.55 8.06
CA VAL A 92 -8.51 1.26 8.97
C VAL A 92 -7.78 0.28 9.87
N TRP A 93 -6.50 0.52 10.11
CA TRP A 93 -5.66 -0.26 11.02
C TRP A 93 -4.63 0.65 11.71
N THR A 94 -3.77 0.08 12.55
CA THR A 94 -2.66 0.81 13.18
C THR A 94 -1.35 0.12 12.86
N GLU A 95 -0.35 0.89 12.45
CA GLU A 95 0.99 0.41 12.08
C GLU A 95 2.02 1.44 12.55
N ASP A 96 3.05 1.02 13.29
CA ASP A 96 4.07 1.90 13.89
C ASP A 96 3.47 3.13 14.60
N ASP A 97 2.46 2.94 15.46
CA ASP A 97 1.74 4.00 16.17
C ASP A 97 1.01 5.03 15.26
N ARG A 98 0.85 4.74 13.97
CA ARG A 98 0.13 5.57 13.00
C ARG A 98 -1.22 4.94 12.68
N LEU A 99 -2.25 5.79 12.56
CA LEU A 99 -3.54 5.35 12.05
C LEU A 99 -3.42 5.24 10.52
N MET A 100 -3.67 4.05 10.00
CA MET A 100 -3.60 3.76 8.58
C MET A 100 -5.00 3.65 8.01
N GLU A 101 -5.18 4.11 6.77
CA GLU A 101 -6.47 4.08 6.07
C GLU A 101 -6.28 3.67 4.61
N PHE A 102 -6.96 2.60 4.21
CA PHE A 102 -7.03 2.15 2.82
C PHE A 102 -7.89 3.11 2.00
N GLN A 103 -7.35 3.59 0.88
CA GLN A 103 -8.01 4.56 -0.02
C GLN A 103 -8.60 3.91 -1.28
N GLY A 104 -8.08 2.76 -1.70
CA GLY A 104 -8.56 2.07 -2.89
C GLY A 104 -7.54 1.11 -3.47
N ILE A 105 -7.98 0.40 -4.51
CA ILE A 105 -7.18 -0.55 -5.26
C ILE A 105 -7.46 -0.38 -6.75
N GLU A 106 -6.42 -0.44 -7.56
CA GLU A 106 -6.47 -0.32 -9.01
C GLU A 106 -5.85 -1.55 -9.67
N ASN A 107 -6.49 -2.07 -10.72
CA ASN A 107 -5.92 -3.13 -11.54
C ASN A 107 -5.03 -2.49 -12.61
N LEU A 108 -3.75 -2.84 -12.59
CA LEU A 108 -2.78 -2.40 -13.58
C LEU A 108 -2.80 -3.42 -14.71
N GLU A 109 -3.67 -3.16 -15.70
CA GLU A 109 -3.80 -4.01 -16.88
C GLU A 109 -2.59 -3.82 -17.83
N GLY A 110 -1.94 -2.66 -17.75
CA GLY A 110 -0.60 -2.44 -18.29
C GLY A 110 0.48 -3.14 -17.45
N GLY A 111 1.65 -3.32 -18.04
CA GLY A 111 2.80 -3.79 -17.26
C GLY A 111 3.41 -2.65 -16.45
N LEU A 112 4.08 -2.99 -15.35
CA LEU A 112 4.80 -2.03 -14.52
C LEU A 112 6.25 -1.95 -14.94
N VAL A 113 6.76 -0.73 -15.10
CA VAL A 113 8.19 -0.50 -15.35
C VAL A 113 8.79 0.30 -14.19
N PRO A 114 9.91 -0.14 -13.61
CA PRO A 114 10.62 0.62 -12.58
C PRO A 114 11.24 1.87 -13.19
N CYS A 115 11.05 3.01 -12.53
CA CYS A 115 11.69 4.27 -12.88
C CYS A 115 13.10 4.30 -12.28
N PRO A 116 14.16 4.31 -13.10
CA PRO A 116 15.54 4.27 -12.61
C PRO A 116 15.98 5.54 -11.87
N LEU A 117 15.18 6.61 -11.92
CA LEU A 117 15.51 7.91 -11.33
C LEU A 117 14.94 8.10 -9.93
N CYS A 118 13.73 7.60 -9.66
CA CYS A 118 13.07 7.75 -8.36
C CYS A 118 12.85 6.44 -7.61
N GLY A 119 13.08 5.28 -8.26
CA GLY A 119 12.85 3.97 -7.65
C GLY A 119 11.38 3.57 -7.53
N GLY A 120 10.44 4.38 -8.01
CA GLY A 120 9.02 4.01 -8.10
C GLY A 120 8.70 3.25 -9.38
N SER A 121 7.52 2.63 -9.44
CA SER A 121 7.00 1.89 -10.60
C SER A 121 5.85 2.67 -11.27
N GLY A 122 5.82 2.66 -12.60
CA GLY A 122 4.74 3.28 -13.38
C GLY A 122 4.08 2.30 -14.33
N GLU A 123 2.76 2.43 -14.52
CA GLU A 123 2.02 1.66 -15.52
C GLU A 123 2.38 2.15 -16.93
N VAL A 124 2.71 1.19 -17.79
CA VAL A 124 2.97 1.39 -19.22
C VAL A 124 2.16 0.38 -20.02
N THR A 125 2.08 0.57 -21.35
CA THR A 125 1.38 -0.41 -22.19
C THR A 125 2.10 -1.77 -22.14
N PRO A 126 1.40 -2.90 -22.33
CA PRO A 126 2.00 -4.23 -22.29
C PRO A 126 3.20 -4.40 -23.23
N GLU A 127 3.18 -3.73 -24.39
CA GLU A 127 4.29 -3.77 -25.36
C GLU A 127 5.56 -3.13 -24.80
N VAL A 128 5.43 -2.00 -24.10
CA VAL A 128 6.56 -1.30 -23.48
C VAL A 128 7.09 -2.05 -22.27
N ALA A 129 6.20 -2.62 -21.45
CA ALA A 129 6.63 -3.44 -20.32
C ALA A 129 7.45 -4.65 -20.78
N LYS A 130 7.02 -5.33 -21.84
CA LYS A 130 7.75 -6.46 -22.43
C LYS A 130 9.13 -6.06 -22.96
N GLU A 131 9.24 -4.88 -23.58
CA GLU A 131 10.53 -4.35 -24.05
C GLU A 131 11.50 -4.13 -22.87
N PHE A 132 11.01 -3.65 -21.74
CA PHE A 132 11.83 -3.47 -20.53
C PHE A 132 12.26 -4.80 -19.89
N GLU A 133 11.36 -5.80 -19.81
CA GLU A 133 11.71 -7.14 -19.33
C GLU A 133 12.83 -7.78 -20.17
N GLU A 134 12.76 -7.66 -21.50
CA GLU A 134 13.78 -8.19 -22.43
C GLU A 134 15.15 -7.51 -22.22
N ILE A 135 15.18 -6.21 -21.93
CA ILE A 135 16.42 -5.45 -21.67
C ILE A 135 17.04 -5.85 -20.32
N GLU A 136 16.24 -6.11 -19.29
CA GLU A 136 16.74 -6.58 -18.00
C GLU A 136 17.32 -8.01 -18.09
N GLU A 137 16.66 -8.92 -18.83
CA GLU A 137 17.16 -10.28 -19.06
C GLU A 137 18.47 -10.31 -19.86
N GLU A 138 18.61 -9.48 -20.90
CA GLU A 138 19.88 -9.36 -21.63
C GLU A 138 21.00 -8.78 -20.76
N GLY A 139 20.68 -7.88 -19.83
CA GLY A 139 21.63 -7.32 -18.88
C GLY A 139 22.26 -8.36 -17.95
N GLU A 140 21.49 -9.37 -17.52
CA GLU A 140 21.98 -10.44 -16.64
C GLU A 140 22.91 -11.44 -17.35
N GLU A 141 22.76 -11.64 -18.66
CA GLU A 141 23.59 -12.56 -19.44
C GLU A 141 25.03 -12.04 -19.63
N TYR A 142 25.23 -10.72 -19.61
CA TYR A 142 26.56 -10.09 -19.77
C TYR A 142 27.41 -10.07 -18.49
N TYR A 143 26.83 -10.31 -17.31
CA TYR A 143 27.54 -10.29 -16.02
C TYR A 143 27.77 -11.68 -15.41
N ARG A 144 27.60 -12.75 -16.19
CA ARG A 144 27.80 -14.14 -15.75
C ARG A 144 29.12 -14.75 -16.20
#